data_AF-A0A1J5D6K0-F1
#
_entry.id   AF-A0A1J5D6K0-F1
#
_cell.length_a   1.000
_cell.length_b   1.000
_cell.length_c   1.000
_cell.angle_alpha   90.00
_cell.angle_beta   90.00
_cell.angle_gamma   90.00
#
_symmetry.space_group_name_H-M   'P 1'
#
loop_
_entity.id
_entity.type
_entity.pdbx_description
1 polymer ?
#
loop_
_entity_poly.entity_id
_entity_poly.type
_entity_poly.pdbx_seq_one_letter_code
_entity_poly.pdbx_strand_id
1 'polypeptide(L)'
;MKAKLVFLFVSVVAASLMGCAALTQLNQTANDLNKTATDLDNTAKNAEGTAKKVDNNLDKANDAANKLGPVELEDDGGSNSSEAYCCVNGTFYNCTSAAAAGQCVGDPMAMMDCLNACGDTACEDQCTSKYGPDPSPCSRDAGQDGRCAE
;
A
#
# COMPACT_ATOMS: atom_id res chain seq x y z
N MET A 1 5.53 -81.27 -19.80
CA MET A 1 6.47 -80.46 -18.98
C MET A 1 7.04 -79.23 -19.71
N LYS A 2 7.15 -79.19 -21.05
CA LYS A 2 7.72 -78.05 -21.79
C LYS A 2 6.91 -76.73 -21.72
N ALA A 3 5.59 -76.78 -21.59
CA ALA A 3 4.74 -75.57 -21.57
C ALA A 3 4.80 -74.75 -20.26
N LYS A 4 5.07 -75.38 -19.12
CA LYS A 4 5.19 -74.69 -17.82
C LYS A 4 6.48 -73.89 -17.68
N LEU A 5 7.55 -74.29 -18.37
CA LEU A 5 8.84 -73.58 -18.34
C LEU A 5 8.76 -72.27 -19.14
N VAL A 6 8.09 -72.26 -20.29
CA VAL A 6 7.93 -71.06 -21.13
C VAL A 6 7.11 -69.98 -20.42
N PHE A 7 6.06 -70.36 -19.69
CA PHE A 7 5.23 -69.42 -18.94
C PHE A 7 5.98 -68.73 -17.79
N LEU A 8 6.90 -69.43 -17.11
CA LEU A 8 7.73 -68.83 -16.06
C LEU A 8 8.80 -67.89 -16.63
N PHE A 9 9.39 -68.22 -17.77
CA PHE A 9 10.36 -67.33 -18.43
C PHE A 9 9.72 -66.04 -18.96
N VAL A 10 8.50 -66.10 -19.51
CA VAL A 10 7.78 -64.91 -19.99
C VAL A 10 7.39 -63.97 -18.85
N SER A 11 6.98 -64.49 -17.68
CA SER A 11 6.65 -63.66 -16.52
C SER A 11 7.86 -62.96 -15.89
N VAL A 12 9.05 -63.59 -15.89
CA VAL A 12 10.28 -62.97 -15.35
C VAL A 12 10.82 -61.87 -16.27
N VAL A 13 10.69 -62.04 -17.59
CA VAL A 13 11.09 -61.03 -18.58
C VAL A 13 10.12 -59.84 -18.59
N ALA A 14 8.81 -60.08 -18.42
CA ALA A 14 7.83 -59.00 -18.31
C ALA A 14 8.03 -58.13 -17.04
N ALA A 15 8.42 -58.75 -15.92
CA ALA A 15 8.72 -58.03 -14.68
C ALA A 15 10.02 -57.21 -14.74
N SER A 16 11.00 -57.63 -15.54
CA SER A 16 12.28 -56.91 -15.70
C SER A 16 12.19 -55.71 -16.66
N LEU A 17 11.26 -55.73 -17.62
CA LEU A 17 11.00 -54.58 -18.52
C LEU A 17 10.27 -53.42 -17.83
N MET A 18 9.41 -53.68 -16.84
CA MET A 18 8.71 -52.62 -16.09
C MET A 18 9.63 -51.85 -15.14
N GLY A 19 10.73 -52.45 -14.68
CA GLY A 19 11.72 -51.76 -13.81
C GLY A 19 12.52 -50.67 -14.53
N CYS A 20 12.79 -50.81 -15.84
CA CYS A 20 13.54 -49.83 -16.62
C CYS A 20 12.74 -48.54 -16.90
N ALA A 21 11.42 -48.64 -17.05
CA ALA A 21 10.55 -47.47 -17.24
C ALA A 21 10.52 -46.59 -15.97
N ALA A 22 10.47 -47.22 -14.79
CA ALA A 22 10.53 -46.52 -13.51
C ALA A 22 11.89 -45.82 -13.28
N LEU A 23 13.01 -46.48 -13.64
CA LEU A 23 14.34 -45.84 -13.57
C LEU A 23 14.45 -44.62 -14.49
N THR A 24 13.87 -44.70 -15.69
CA THR A 24 13.91 -43.60 -16.66
C THR A 24 13.11 -42.40 -16.17
N GLN A 25 11.94 -42.63 -15.56
CA GLN A 25 11.12 -41.58 -14.93
C GLN A 25 11.81 -40.94 -13.72
N LEU A 26 12.52 -41.73 -12.89
CA LEU A 26 13.30 -41.18 -11.78
C LEU A 26 14.43 -40.27 -12.26
N ASN A 27 15.13 -40.66 -13.33
CA ASN A 27 16.23 -39.87 -13.88
C ASN A 27 15.74 -38.54 -14.50
N GLN A 28 14.58 -38.56 -15.15
CA GLN A 28 13.92 -37.35 -15.66
C GLN A 28 13.52 -36.42 -14.50
N THR A 29 12.85 -36.97 -13.49
CA THR A 29 12.46 -36.23 -12.29
C THR A 29 13.68 -35.61 -11.59
N ALA A 30 14.79 -36.35 -11.46
CA ALA A 30 16.01 -35.83 -10.87
C ALA A 30 16.62 -34.64 -11.64
N ASN A 31 16.60 -34.69 -12.97
CA ASN A 31 17.07 -33.59 -13.81
C ASN A 31 16.15 -32.36 -13.70
N ASP A 32 14.84 -32.55 -13.66
CA ASP A 32 13.88 -31.46 -13.50
C ASP A 32 13.99 -30.79 -12.12
N LEU A 33 14.23 -31.57 -11.05
CA LEU A 33 14.53 -31.02 -9.73
C LEU A 33 15.82 -30.21 -9.74
N ASN A 34 16.88 -30.71 -10.38
CA ASN A 34 18.17 -30.00 -10.44
C ASN A 34 18.04 -28.66 -11.20
N LYS A 35 17.26 -28.66 -12.29
CA LYS A 35 16.94 -27.45 -13.04
C LYS A 35 16.14 -26.46 -12.18
N THR A 36 15.11 -26.93 -11.51
CA THR A 36 14.27 -26.10 -10.62
C THR A 36 15.11 -25.50 -9.47
N ALA A 37 16.03 -26.27 -8.89
CA ALA A 37 16.93 -25.78 -7.86
C ALA A 37 17.86 -24.66 -8.37
N THR A 38 18.36 -24.79 -9.61
CA THR A 38 19.19 -23.77 -10.25
C THR A 38 18.41 -22.49 -10.54
N ASP A 39 17.17 -22.61 -11.03
CA ASP A 39 16.30 -21.47 -11.30
C ASP A 39 15.91 -20.74 -10.00
N LEU A 40 15.72 -21.48 -8.90
CA LEU A 40 15.45 -20.90 -7.58
C LEU A 40 16.68 -20.18 -7.01
N ASP A 41 17.88 -20.72 -7.16
CA ASP A 41 19.14 -20.05 -6.77
C ASP A 41 19.34 -18.72 -7.53
N ASN A 42 19.09 -18.73 -8.84
CA ASN A 42 19.16 -17.52 -9.65
C ASN A 42 18.10 -16.49 -9.23
N THR A 43 16.89 -16.94 -8.91
CA THR A 43 15.82 -16.08 -8.40
C THR A 43 16.19 -15.47 -7.04
N ALA A 44 16.77 -16.25 -6.13
CA ALA A 44 17.22 -15.79 -4.83
C ALA A 44 18.33 -14.72 -4.97
N LYS A 45 19.31 -14.92 -5.86
CA LYS A 45 20.36 -13.93 -6.14
C LYS A 45 19.81 -12.62 -6.72
N ASN A 46 18.81 -12.70 -7.61
CA ASN A 46 18.14 -11.52 -8.14
C ASN A 46 17.36 -10.77 -7.06
N ALA A 47 16.67 -11.49 -6.17
CA ALA A 47 15.96 -10.92 -5.04
C ALA A 47 16.92 -10.23 -4.06
N GLU A 48 18.07 -10.84 -3.75
CA GLU A 48 19.12 -10.23 -2.91
C GLU A 48 19.67 -8.94 -3.55
N GLY A 49 19.89 -8.93 -4.86
CA GLY A 49 20.31 -7.73 -5.60
C GLY A 49 19.28 -6.59 -5.53
N THR A 50 17.99 -6.92 -5.59
CA THR A 50 16.90 -5.95 -5.44
C THR A 50 16.83 -5.42 -4.01
N ALA A 51 16.95 -6.29 -2.99
CA ALA A 51 16.97 -5.89 -1.59
C ALA A 51 18.09 -4.89 -1.30
N LYS A 52 19.31 -5.13 -1.81
CA LYS A 52 20.44 -4.20 -1.69
C LYS A 52 20.16 -2.84 -2.35
N LYS A 53 19.42 -2.79 -3.47
CA LYS A 53 19.04 -1.52 -4.11
C LYS A 53 18.02 -0.75 -3.29
N VAL A 54 17.06 -1.44 -2.68
CA VAL A 54 16.06 -0.84 -1.80
C VAL A 54 16.73 -0.23 -0.57
N ASP A 55 17.65 -0.96 0.05
CA ASP A 55 18.43 -0.50 1.21
C ASP A 55 19.20 0.80 0.90
N ASN A 56 19.95 0.81 -0.20
CA ASN A 56 20.66 2.01 -0.67
C ASN A 56 19.74 3.19 -0.99
N ASN A 57 18.51 2.95 -1.45
CA ASN A 57 17.54 4.01 -1.73
C ASN A 57 16.90 4.54 -0.44
N LEU A 58 16.70 3.68 0.55
CA LEU A 58 16.21 4.07 1.87
C LEU A 58 17.22 4.97 2.58
N ASP A 59 18.51 4.62 2.56
CA ASP A 59 19.57 5.45 3.13
C ASP A 59 19.63 6.82 2.44
N LYS A 60 19.56 6.87 1.10
CA LYS A 60 19.52 8.13 0.35
C LYS A 60 18.28 8.97 0.65
N ALA A 61 17.11 8.33 0.81
CA ALA A 61 15.88 9.02 1.17
C ALA A 61 15.95 9.58 2.59
N ASN A 62 16.54 8.84 3.52
CA ASN A 62 16.74 9.27 4.90
C ASN A 62 17.75 10.42 4.99
N ASP A 63 18.86 10.35 4.24
CA ASP A 63 19.81 11.45 4.10
C ASP A 63 19.17 12.70 3.47
N ALA A 64 18.28 12.53 2.49
CA ALA A 64 17.52 13.63 1.90
C ALA A 64 16.54 14.23 2.91
N ALA A 65 15.82 13.42 3.67
CA ALA A 65 14.92 13.87 4.73
C ALA A 65 15.68 14.64 5.83
N ASN A 66 16.84 14.15 6.26
CA ASN A 66 17.68 14.83 7.25
C ASN A 66 18.24 16.16 6.73
N LYS A 67 18.53 16.27 5.42
CA LYS A 67 18.95 17.53 4.79
C LYS A 67 17.83 18.55 4.62
N LEU A 68 16.59 18.08 4.54
CA LEU A 68 15.40 18.94 4.52
C LEU A 68 15.06 19.49 5.91
N GLY A 69 15.78 19.05 6.96
CA GLY A 69 15.49 19.42 8.34
C GLY A 69 14.13 18.86 8.80
N PRO A 70 13.72 19.10 10.06
CA PRO A 70 12.30 19.10 10.32
C PRO A 70 11.71 20.13 9.36
N VAL A 71 10.77 19.69 8.53
CA VAL A 71 9.71 20.59 8.11
C VAL A 71 9.02 20.93 9.43
N GLU A 72 9.52 21.95 10.13
CA GLU A 72 8.61 22.91 10.71
C GLU A 72 7.66 23.18 9.55
N LEU A 73 6.44 22.63 9.64
CA LEU A 73 5.33 23.23 8.97
C LEU A 73 5.34 24.64 9.53
N GLU A 74 6.12 25.52 8.91
CA GLU A 74 5.74 26.89 8.72
C GLU A 74 4.40 26.76 8.00
N ASP A 75 3.38 26.59 8.83
CA ASP A 75 2.03 27.00 8.57
C ASP A 75 2.15 28.47 8.15
N ASP A 76 2.46 28.71 6.88
CA ASP A 76 2.40 30.00 6.21
C ASP A 76 0.93 30.51 6.12
N GLY A 77 0.07 30.09 7.06
CA GLY A 77 -1.24 30.63 7.40
C GLY A 77 -1.41 30.97 8.89
N GLY A 78 -0.41 30.69 9.74
CA GLY A 78 -0.46 30.83 11.18
C GLY A 78 0.07 32.17 11.66
N SER A 79 -0.66 33.24 11.33
CA SER A 79 -0.43 34.55 11.94
C SER A 79 -0.32 34.42 13.46
N ASN A 80 0.87 34.66 13.98
CA ASN A 80 1.18 34.88 15.38
C ASN A 80 0.31 36.01 15.95
N SER A 81 -0.92 35.71 16.39
CA SER A 81 -1.70 36.50 17.35
C SER A 81 -3.03 35.81 17.65
N SER A 82 -3.08 35.06 18.75
CA SER A 82 -4.18 35.00 19.73
C SER A 82 -5.65 34.73 19.29
N GLU A 83 -5.95 34.52 18.00
CA GLU A 83 -7.31 34.33 17.50
C GLU A 83 -7.30 33.29 16.37
N ALA A 84 -7.80 32.09 16.66
CA ALA A 84 -7.98 31.06 15.65
C ALA A 84 -9.13 31.49 14.72
N TYR A 85 -8.95 31.46 13.40
CA TYR A 85 -9.99 31.83 12.44
C TYR A 85 -10.02 30.84 11.27
N CYS A 86 -11.11 30.84 10.52
CA CYS A 86 -11.29 30.02 9.32
C CYS A 86 -12.04 30.81 8.25
N CYS A 87 -11.81 30.43 7.00
CA CYS A 87 -12.46 31.00 5.84
C CYS A 87 -13.32 29.93 5.16
N VAL A 88 -14.63 30.15 5.08
CA VAL A 88 -15.54 29.22 4.40
C VAL A 88 -16.30 30.00 3.33
N ASN A 89 -16.11 29.62 2.06
CA ASN A 89 -16.73 30.29 0.90
C ASN A 89 -16.53 31.82 0.88
N GLY A 90 -15.32 32.29 1.19
CA GLY A 90 -14.99 33.72 1.23
C GLY A 90 -15.54 34.48 2.45
N THR A 91 -16.10 33.77 3.43
CA THR A 91 -16.61 34.34 4.68
C THR A 91 -15.64 34.10 5.83
N PHE A 92 -15.40 35.12 6.65
CA PHE A 92 -14.52 35.03 7.81
C PHE A 92 -15.28 34.59 9.06
N TYR A 93 -14.71 33.64 9.79
CA TYR A 93 -15.22 33.15 11.07
C TYR A 93 -14.12 33.17 12.13
N ASN A 94 -14.43 33.80 13.27
CA ASN A 94 -13.57 33.84 14.45
C ASN A 94 -13.90 32.65 15.37
N CYS A 95 -12.88 31.87 15.70
CA CYS A 95 -12.99 30.65 16.48
C CYS A 95 -12.31 30.82 17.85
N THR A 96 -12.96 30.31 18.90
CA THR A 96 -12.45 30.41 20.28
C THR A 96 -11.25 29.51 20.55
N SER A 97 -10.92 28.60 19.63
CA SER A 97 -9.79 27.68 19.74
C SER A 97 -9.31 27.18 18.39
N ALA A 98 -8.07 26.69 18.33
CA ALA A 98 -7.51 26.03 17.16
C ALA A 98 -8.31 24.77 16.77
N ALA A 99 -8.88 24.05 17.74
CA ALA A 99 -9.73 22.89 17.46
C ALA A 99 -11.02 23.29 16.73
N ALA A 100 -11.65 24.40 17.13
CA ALA A 100 -12.82 24.96 16.46
C ALA A 100 -12.48 25.46 15.05
N ALA A 101 -11.32 26.09 14.85
CA ALA A 101 -10.85 26.47 13.52
C ALA A 101 -10.61 25.26 12.62
N GLY A 102 -10.02 24.17 13.16
CA GLY A 102 -9.85 22.90 12.44
C GLY A 102 -11.18 22.29 12.01
N GLN A 103 -12.19 22.26 12.90
CA GLN A 103 -13.55 21.81 12.56
C GLN A 103 -14.21 22.70 11.50
N CYS A 104 -13.96 24.00 11.56
CA CYS A 104 -14.53 24.96 10.63
C CYS A 104 -14.00 24.81 9.20
N VAL A 105 -12.72 24.48 9.03
CA VAL A 105 -12.17 24.19 7.69
C VAL A 105 -12.58 22.77 7.24
N GLY A 106 -12.81 21.87 8.18
CA GLY A 106 -13.07 20.46 7.92
C GLY A 106 -11.77 19.66 7.73
N ASP A 107 -11.91 18.40 7.31
CA ASP A 107 -10.80 17.51 7.01
C ASP A 107 -10.86 17.06 5.55
N PRO A 108 -10.17 17.74 4.62
CA PRO A 108 -10.26 17.45 3.20
C PRO A 108 -9.67 16.07 2.84
N MET A 109 -8.69 15.58 3.60
CA MET A 109 -8.11 14.26 3.35
C MET A 109 -9.07 13.16 3.79
N ALA A 110 -9.63 13.26 5.00
CA ALA A 110 -10.62 12.30 5.47
C ALA A 110 -11.92 12.36 4.66
N MET A 111 -12.30 13.54 4.14
CA MET A 111 -13.42 13.69 3.22
C MET A 111 -13.16 12.95 1.91
N MET A 112 -12.00 13.13 1.28
CA MET A 112 -11.66 12.39 0.05
C MET A 112 -11.62 10.88 0.27
N ASP A 113 -11.03 10.42 1.37
CA ASP A 113 -10.98 8.99 1.71
C ASP A 113 -12.38 8.41 1.92
N CYS A 114 -13.25 9.15 2.59
CA CYS A 114 -14.64 8.78 2.80
C CYS A 114 -15.41 8.71 1.47
N LEU A 115 -15.30 9.75 0.62
CA LEU A 115 -15.95 9.79 -0.69
C LEU A 115 -15.46 8.67 -1.61
N ASN A 116 -14.16 8.35 -1.60
CA ASN A 116 -13.60 7.23 -2.37
C ASN A 116 -14.10 5.86 -1.89
N ALA A 117 -14.46 5.74 -0.61
CA ALA A 117 -15.05 4.53 -0.05
C ALA A 117 -16.58 4.44 -0.28
N CYS A 118 -17.22 5.54 -0.66
CA CYS A 118 -18.65 5.61 -0.89
C CYS A 118 -19.05 5.11 -2.28
N GLY A 119 -20.19 4.42 -2.35
CA GLY A 119 -20.78 3.90 -3.59
C GLY A 119 -22.15 4.47 -3.93
N ASP A 120 -22.68 5.37 -3.08
CA ASP A 120 -23.98 6.02 -3.27
C ASP A 120 -23.98 7.45 -2.69
N THR A 121 -24.99 8.22 -3.08
CA THR A 121 -25.14 9.63 -2.69
C THR A 121 -25.44 9.81 -1.20
N ALA A 122 -26.05 8.81 -0.55
CA ALA A 122 -26.35 8.87 0.88
C ALA A 122 -25.07 8.78 1.73
N CYS A 123 -24.09 8.02 1.25
CA CYS A 123 -22.76 7.92 1.84
C CYS A 123 -21.96 9.22 1.63
N GLU A 124 -22.05 9.82 0.43
CA GLU A 124 -21.42 11.12 0.13
C GLU A 124 -21.92 12.25 1.05
N ASP A 125 -23.24 12.29 1.30
CA ASP A 125 -23.86 13.24 2.22
C ASP A 125 -23.33 13.06 3.66
N GLN A 126 -23.13 11.82 4.09
CA GLN A 126 -22.55 11.53 5.41
C GLN A 126 -21.08 11.95 5.50
N CYS A 127 -20.30 11.72 4.44
CA CYS A 127 -18.91 12.16 4.40
C CYS A 127 -18.81 13.68 4.48
N THR A 128 -19.62 14.39 3.70
CA THR A 128 -19.65 15.85 3.70
C THR A 128 -20.14 16.40 5.04
N SER A 129 -21.16 15.77 5.64
CA SER A 129 -21.66 16.18 6.96
C SER A 129 -20.66 15.95 8.09
N LYS A 130 -19.77 14.96 7.95
CA LYS A 130 -18.84 14.57 9.02
C LYS A 130 -17.47 15.22 8.89
N TYR A 131 -17.00 15.41 7.66
CA TYR A 131 -15.65 15.87 7.36
C TYR A 131 -15.62 17.19 6.59
N GLY A 132 -16.77 17.67 6.12
CA GLY A 132 -16.86 18.97 5.47
C GLY A 132 -16.69 20.15 6.45
N PRO A 133 -16.61 21.38 5.92
CA PRO A 133 -16.47 22.58 6.73
C PRO A 133 -17.66 22.78 7.67
N ASP A 134 -17.43 22.83 8.98
CA ASP A 134 -18.46 23.14 9.98
C ASP A 134 -18.14 24.41 10.77
N PRO A 135 -18.67 25.58 10.37
CA PRO A 135 -18.43 26.83 11.09
C PRO A 135 -19.25 26.96 12.38
N SER A 136 -20.03 25.96 12.78
CA SER A 136 -20.87 26.03 14.00
C SER A 136 -20.13 26.37 15.31
N PRO A 137 -18.84 26.00 15.53
CA PRO A 137 -18.12 26.38 16.74
C PRO A 137 -17.49 27.78 16.65
N CYS A 138 -17.64 28.47 15.52
CA CYS A 138 -17.05 29.77 15.26
C CYS A 138 -18.11 30.85 15.03
N SER A 139 -17.77 32.12 15.28
CA SER A 139 -18.65 33.26 15.06
C SER A 139 -18.27 33.96 13.77
N ARG A 140 -19.24 34.16 12.88
CA ARG A 140 -19.03 34.92 11.63
C ARG A 140 -18.70 36.38 11.95
N ASP A 141 -17.68 36.94 11.27
CA ASP A 141 -17.35 38.37 11.31
C ASP A 141 -17.27 38.94 9.89
N ALA A 142 -18.39 39.51 9.44
CA ALA A 142 -18.51 40.10 8.11
C ALA A 142 -17.58 41.30 7.87
N GLY A 143 -17.12 41.97 8.94
CA GLY A 143 -16.17 43.07 8.83
C GLY A 143 -14.80 42.62 8.31
N GLN A 144 -14.52 41.31 8.37
CA GLN A 144 -13.26 40.69 8.00
C GLN A 144 -13.38 39.75 6.79
N ASP A 145 -14.53 39.67 6.13
CA ASP A 145 -14.71 38.83 4.93
C ASP A 145 -13.68 39.15 3.83
N GLY A 146 -13.20 40.40 3.74
CA GLY A 146 -12.13 40.80 2.83
C GLY A 146 -10.77 40.12 3.08
N ARG A 147 -10.57 39.48 4.23
CA ARG A 147 -9.39 38.65 4.53
C ARG A 147 -9.49 37.25 3.94
N CYS A 148 -10.69 36.80 3.60
CA CYS A 148 -10.97 35.49 3.00
C CYS A 148 -11.24 35.59 1.50
N ALA A 149 -10.99 36.75 0.88
CA ALA A 149 -11.18 37.00 -0.54
C ALA A 149 -9.92 36.59 -1.33
N GLU A 150 -9.65 35.29 -1.39
CA GLU A 150 -8.71 34.69 -2.36
C GLU A 150 -9.45 33.82 -3.37
#